data_AF-A0A3B0T438-F1
#
_entry.id   AF-A0A3B0T438-F1
#
_cell.length_a   1.000
_cell.length_b   1.000
_cell.length_c   1.000
_cell.angle_alpha   90.00
_cell.angle_beta   90.00
_cell.angle_gamma   90.00
#
_symmetry.space_group_name_H-M   'P 1'
#
loop_
_entity.id
_entity.type
_entity.pdbx_description
1 polymer ?
#
loop_
_entity_poly.entity_id
_entity_poly.type
_entity_poly.pdbx_seq_one_letter_code
_entity_poly.pdbx_strand_id
1 'polypeptide(L)'
;MTARTVSLSPTEVGDSLTTYLGDIANHELLTADDEVVLAQAIESGREAEEKLAAGGVRGAAKVRLQRTIRQGKEAKDRFAQANLRLVVSQAKRYRSQYGIEFVDLIQEGNLGLIRAVEKFDWR
;
A
#
# COMPACT_ATOMS: atom_id res chain seq x y z
N MET A 1 24.51 8.75 -22.37
CA MET A 1 23.43 9.18 -21.46
C MET A 1 23.80 8.77 -20.05
N THR A 2 24.46 9.65 -19.31
CA THR A 2 24.86 9.42 -17.91
C THR A 2 23.64 9.60 -17.01
N ALA A 3 23.27 8.55 -16.28
CA ALA A 3 22.23 8.63 -15.25
C ALA A 3 22.68 9.62 -14.17
N ARG A 4 21.91 10.70 -14.01
CA ARG A 4 22.14 11.73 -13.00
C ARG A 4 21.68 11.15 -11.66
N THR A 5 22.62 10.60 -10.89
CA THR A 5 22.35 10.18 -9.51
C THR A 5 21.97 11.43 -8.72
N VAL A 6 20.69 11.56 -8.38
CA VAL A 6 20.20 12.65 -7.52
C VAL A 6 20.70 12.36 -6.11
N SER A 7 21.78 13.05 -5.70
CA SER A 7 22.28 13.02 -4.33
C SER A 7 21.44 13.99 -3.51
N LEU A 8 20.50 13.46 -2.73
CA LEU A 8 19.72 14.24 -1.77
C LEU A 8 20.61 14.59 -0.56
N SER A 9 20.52 15.84 -0.09
CA SER A 9 21.20 16.30 1.11
C SER A 9 20.51 15.76 2.38
N PRO A 10 21.23 15.64 3.52
CA PRO A 10 20.66 15.14 4.79
C PRO A 10 19.42 15.92 5.27
N THR A 11 19.37 17.22 4.99
CA THR A 11 18.22 18.09 5.24
C THR A 11 17.02 17.73 4.38
N GLU A 12 17.21 17.46 3.09
CA GLU A 12 16.12 17.07 2.17
C GLU A 12 15.52 15.70 2.53
N VAL A 13 16.34 14.77 3.02
CA VAL A 13 15.85 13.47 3.52
C VAL A 13 15.06 13.63 4.82
N GLY A 14 15.52 14.48 5.74
CA GLY A 14 14.80 14.80 6.97
C GLY A 14 13.46 15.50 6.73
N ASP A 15 13.42 16.40 5.75
CA ASP A 15 12.22 17.14 5.34
C ASP A 15 11.21 16.22 4.61
N SER A 16 11.71 15.30 3.79
CA SER A 16 10.92 14.25 3.14
C SER A 16 10.30 13.27 4.14
N LEU A 17 11.08 12.82 5.14
CA LEU A 17 10.57 11.94 6.20
C LEU A 17 9.54 12.65 7.08
N THR A 18 9.73 13.94 7.38
CA THR A 18 8.78 14.72 8.17
C THR A 18 7.45 14.87 7.43
N THR A 19 7.52 15.15 6.11
CA THR A 19 6.33 15.20 5.24
C THR A 19 5.59 13.86 5.24
N TYR A 20 6.31 12.76 5.01
CA TYR A 20 5.75 11.40 5.05
C TYR A 20 5.06 11.09 6.38
N LEU A 21 5.73 11.39 7.52
CA LEU A 21 5.16 11.14 8.84
C LEU A 21 3.91 12.00 9.10
N GLY A 22 3.87 13.23 8.58
CA GLY A 22 2.69 14.09 8.61
C GLY A 22 1.53 13.50 7.80
N ASP A 23 1.80 13.06 6.59
CA ASP A 23 0.79 12.47 5.70
C ASP A 23 0.15 11.22 6.31
N ILE A 24 0.95 10.29 6.85
CA ILE A 24 0.42 9.05 7.45
C ILE A 24 -0.36 9.29 8.74
N ALA A 25 -0.10 10.39 9.44
CA ALA A 25 -0.81 10.72 10.67
C ALA A 25 -2.24 11.21 10.39
N ASN A 26 -2.50 11.71 9.18
CA ASN A 26 -3.79 12.25 8.77
C ASN A 26 -4.74 11.20 8.17
N HIS A 27 -4.28 9.97 7.92
CA HIS A 27 -5.14 8.89 7.46
C HIS A 27 -6.02 8.34 8.59
N GLU A 28 -7.31 8.21 8.30
CA GLU A 28 -8.30 7.61 9.21
C GLU A 28 -7.95 6.14 9.50
N LEU A 29 -8.18 5.74 10.75
CA LEU A 29 -8.06 4.35 11.16
C LEU A 29 -9.29 3.57 10.68
N LEU A 30 -9.07 2.35 10.22
CA LEU A 30 -10.15 1.45 9.82
C LEU A 30 -10.78 0.81 11.04
N THR A 31 -12.09 0.59 10.96
CA THR A 31 -12.78 -0.37 11.82
C THR A 31 -12.64 -1.79 11.26
N ALA A 32 -12.93 -2.81 12.07
CA ALA A 32 -12.93 -4.20 11.59
C ALA A 32 -13.89 -4.41 10.41
N ASP A 33 -15.05 -3.73 10.42
CA ASP A 33 -16.01 -3.80 9.32
C ASP A 33 -15.45 -3.15 8.03
N ASP A 34 -14.73 -2.02 8.16
CA ASP A 34 -14.05 -1.42 7.02
C ASP A 34 -13.00 -2.36 6.41
N GLU A 35 -12.22 -3.06 7.25
CA GLU A 35 -11.22 -4.02 6.80
C GLU A 35 -11.85 -5.15 5.98
N VAL A 36 -12.98 -5.69 6.44
CA VAL A 36 -13.75 -6.71 5.70
C VAL A 36 -14.23 -6.18 4.35
N VAL A 37 -14.81 -4.97 4.31
CA VAL A 37 -15.30 -4.35 3.07
C VAL A 37 -14.16 -4.14 2.07
N LEU A 38 -13.02 -3.62 2.54
CA LEU A 38 -11.86 -3.38 1.69
C LEU A 38 -11.27 -4.70 1.19
N ALA A 39 -11.14 -5.72 2.04
CA ALA A 39 -10.65 -7.04 1.66
C ALA A 39 -11.53 -7.69 0.57
N GLN A 40 -12.85 -7.63 0.71
CA GLN A 40 -13.79 -8.13 -0.30
C GLN A 40 -13.68 -7.38 -1.63
N ALA A 41 -13.48 -6.07 -1.61
CA ALA A 41 -13.27 -5.27 -2.82
C ALA A 41 -11.95 -5.61 -3.52
N ILE A 42 -10.89 -5.86 -2.75
CA ILE A 42 -9.59 -6.32 -3.27
C ILE A 42 -9.73 -7.70 -3.94
N GLU A 43 -10.37 -8.66 -3.26
CA GLU A 43 -10.64 -10.00 -3.79
C GLU A 43 -11.45 -9.93 -5.10
N SER A 44 -12.54 -9.14 -5.10
CA SER A 44 -13.37 -8.92 -6.29
C SER A 44 -12.59 -8.29 -7.46
N GLY A 45 -11.70 -7.34 -7.15
CA GLY A 45 -10.82 -6.71 -8.14
C GLY A 45 -9.87 -7.72 -8.78
N ARG A 46 -9.23 -8.59 -7.99
CA ARG A 46 -8.34 -9.65 -8.48
C ARG A 46 -9.08 -10.63 -9.37
N GLU A 47 -10.24 -11.12 -8.95
CA GLU A 47 -11.06 -12.01 -9.79
C GLU A 47 -11.46 -11.34 -11.11
N ALA A 48 -11.73 -10.03 -11.09
CA ALA A 48 -12.06 -9.28 -12.29
C ALA A 48 -10.85 -9.14 -13.23
N GLU A 49 -9.63 -8.98 -12.69
CA GLU A 49 -8.39 -9.02 -13.48
C GLU A 49 -8.20 -10.39 -14.14
N GLU A 50 -8.37 -11.48 -13.39
CA GLU A 50 -8.28 -12.86 -13.90
C GLU A 50 -9.29 -13.13 -15.01
N LYS A 51 -10.56 -12.75 -14.82
CA LYS A 51 -11.62 -12.87 -15.83
C LYS A 51 -11.32 -12.05 -17.08
N LEU A 52 -10.74 -10.86 -16.93
CA LEU A 52 -10.38 -10.02 -18.08
C LEU A 52 -9.17 -10.59 -18.84
N ALA A 53 -8.19 -11.14 -18.11
CA ALA A 53 -6.99 -11.76 -18.66
C ALA A 53 -7.28 -13.07 -19.39
N ALA A 54 -8.26 -13.85 -18.94
CA ALA A 54 -8.75 -15.06 -19.61
C ALA A 54 -9.34 -14.78 -21.01
N GLY A 55 -9.64 -13.52 -21.33
CA GLY A 55 -10.13 -13.10 -22.64
C GLY A 55 -11.62 -13.38 -22.83
N GLY A 56 -12.11 -13.20 -24.06
CA GLY A 56 -13.54 -13.42 -24.40
C GLY A 56 -14.51 -12.34 -23.92
N VAL A 57 -14.10 -11.44 -23.02
CA VAL A 57 -14.97 -10.37 -22.49
C VAL A 57 -14.92 -9.10 -23.37
N ARG A 58 -16.07 -8.60 -23.81
CA ARG A 58 -16.21 -7.40 -24.67
C ARG A 58 -17.34 -6.48 -24.22
N GLY A 59 -17.38 -5.28 -24.81
CA GLY A 59 -18.44 -4.29 -24.62
C GLY A 59 -18.66 -3.93 -23.15
N ALA A 60 -19.93 -3.85 -22.74
CA ALA A 60 -20.32 -3.46 -21.39
C ALA A 60 -19.72 -4.36 -20.29
N ALA A 61 -19.52 -5.66 -20.58
CA ALA A 61 -18.92 -6.58 -19.61
C ALA A 61 -17.45 -6.22 -19.31
N LYS A 62 -16.68 -5.86 -20.35
CA LYS A 62 -15.28 -5.44 -20.19
C LYS A 62 -15.18 -4.17 -19.34
N VAL A 63 -16.06 -3.20 -19.60
CA VAL A 63 -16.11 -1.94 -18.84
C VAL A 63 -16.43 -2.19 -17.35
N ARG A 64 -17.37 -3.09 -17.05
CA ARG A 64 -17.70 -3.47 -15.66
C ARG A 64 -16.52 -4.13 -14.94
N LEU A 65 -15.81 -5.05 -15.61
CA LEU A 65 -14.61 -5.65 -15.03
C LEU A 65 -13.54 -4.59 -14.76
N GLN A 66 -13.26 -3.71 -15.71
CA GLN A 66 -12.28 -2.62 -15.53
C GLN A 66 -12.64 -1.70 -14.35
N ARG A 67 -13.93 -1.41 -14.14
CA ARG A 67 -14.37 -0.66 -12.96
C ARG A 67 -14.11 -1.41 -11.66
N THR A 68 -14.41 -2.70 -11.62
CA THR A 68 -14.19 -3.58 -10.45
C THR A 68 -12.70 -3.68 -10.11
N ILE A 69 -11.86 -3.83 -11.15
CA ILE A 69 -10.40 -3.83 -11.01
C ILE A 69 -9.91 -2.51 -10.37
N ARG A 70 -10.40 -1.37 -10.86
CA ARG A 70 -10.04 -0.06 -10.30
C ARG A 70 -10.46 0.06 -8.83
N GLN A 71 -11.68 -0.37 -8.49
CA GLN A 71 -12.19 -0.36 -7.12
C GLN A 71 -11.34 -1.23 -6.19
N GLY A 72 -10.91 -2.41 -6.64
CA GLY A 72 -10.02 -3.27 -5.86
C GLY A 72 -8.65 -2.63 -5.61
N LYS A 73 -8.10 -1.89 -6.59
CA LYS A 73 -6.83 -1.15 -6.44
C LYS A 73 -6.98 0.00 -5.45
N GLU A 74 -8.03 0.81 -5.59
CA GLU A 74 -8.34 1.89 -4.66
C GLU A 74 -8.55 1.35 -3.22
N ALA A 75 -9.23 0.20 -3.08
CA ALA A 75 -9.42 -0.45 -1.80
C ALA A 75 -8.09 -0.93 -1.18
N LYS A 76 -7.20 -1.52 -1.98
CA LYS A 76 -5.86 -1.92 -1.55
C LYS A 76 -5.04 -0.74 -1.04
N ASP A 77 -5.06 0.36 -1.79
CA ASP A 77 -4.34 1.58 -1.42
C ASP A 77 -4.88 2.15 -0.09
N ARG A 78 -6.20 2.21 0.07
CA ARG A 78 -6.83 2.65 1.33
C ARG A 78 -6.50 1.73 2.50
N PHE A 79 -6.54 0.41 2.31
CA PHE A 79 -6.20 -0.58 3.34
C PHE A 79 -4.76 -0.38 3.80
N ALA A 80 -3.82 -0.30 2.84
CA ALA A 80 -2.41 -0.07 3.14
C ALA A 80 -2.19 1.28 3.85
N GLN A 81 -2.77 2.37 3.34
CA GLN A 81 -2.61 3.72 3.91
C GLN A 81 -3.04 3.80 5.38
N ALA A 82 -4.18 3.19 5.73
CA ALA A 82 -4.65 3.16 7.11
C ALA A 82 -3.70 2.42 8.07
N ASN A 83 -2.87 1.52 7.54
CA ASN A 83 -1.94 0.70 8.30
C ASN A 83 -0.48 1.20 8.24
N LEU A 84 -0.18 2.29 7.54
CA LEU A 84 1.19 2.86 7.50
C LEU A 84 1.69 3.28 8.90
N ARG A 85 0.78 3.71 9.78
CA ARG A 85 1.10 4.04 11.18
C ARG A 85 1.62 2.81 11.95
N LEU A 86 1.08 1.62 11.67
CA LEU A 86 1.55 0.37 12.26
C LEU A 86 3.00 0.10 11.84
N VAL A 87 3.33 0.26 10.57
CA VAL A 87 4.69 0.08 10.05
C VAL A 87 5.67 0.97 10.81
N VAL A 88 5.38 2.27 10.93
CA VAL A 88 6.24 3.20 11.66
C VAL A 88 6.38 2.82 13.14
N SER A 89 5.29 2.37 13.78
CA SER A 89 5.32 1.91 15.17
C SER A 89 6.20 0.67 15.37
N GLN A 90 6.17 -0.28 14.42
CA GLN A 90 7.03 -1.46 14.47
C GLN A 90 8.48 -1.10 14.16
N ALA A 91 8.72 -0.28 13.13
CA ALA A 91 10.07 0.16 12.75
C ALA A 91 10.81 0.87 13.89
N LYS A 92 10.11 1.68 14.71
CA LYS A 92 10.70 2.34 15.88
C LYS A 92 11.30 1.36 16.89
N ARG A 93 10.76 0.14 17.01
CA ARG A 93 11.25 -0.90 17.93
C ARG A 93 12.60 -1.47 17.52
N TYR A 94 12.95 -1.38 16.23
CA TYR A 94 14.16 -1.98 15.65
C TYR A 94 15.28 -0.96 15.36
N ARG A 95 15.04 0.33 15.61
CA ARG A 95 15.94 1.44 15.25
C ARG A 95 17.37 1.33 15.79
N SER A 96 17.59 0.64 16.91
CA SER A 96 18.90 0.54 17.57
C SER A 96 19.52 -0.85 17.52
N GLN A 97 18.85 -1.84 16.89
CA GLN A 97 19.18 -3.25 17.09
C GLN A 97 20.12 -3.81 16.02
N TYR A 98 20.16 -3.20 14.83
CA TYR A 98 20.88 -3.76 13.66
C TYR A 98 21.73 -2.75 12.88
N GLY A 99 21.85 -1.50 13.34
CA GLY A 99 22.55 -0.44 12.59
C GLY A 99 21.91 -0.07 11.26
N ILE A 100 20.65 -0.45 11.05
CA ILE A 100 19.84 -0.14 9.86
C ILE A 100 19.22 1.25 10.03
N GLU A 101 19.25 2.05 8.97
CA GLU A 101 18.62 3.37 8.96
C GLU A 101 17.10 3.27 9.16
N PHE A 102 16.53 4.25 9.87
CA PHE A 102 15.11 4.22 10.21
C PHE A 102 14.22 4.27 8.95
N VAL A 103 14.67 4.97 7.91
CA VAL A 103 13.98 5.04 6.61
C VAL A 103 13.94 3.65 5.96
N ASP A 104 15.04 2.91 5.98
CA ASP A 104 15.11 1.58 5.37
C ASP A 104 14.17 0.59 6.08
N LEU A 105 14.09 0.65 7.42
CA LEU A 105 13.14 -0.14 8.20
C LEU A 105 11.68 0.16 7.84
N ILE A 106 11.35 1.44 7.62
CA ILE A 106 10.00 1.84 7.17
C ILE A 106 9.72 1.31 5.77
N GLN A 107 10.67 1.41 4.86
CA GLN A 107 10.51 0.96 3.48
C GLN A 107 10.28 -0.55 3.39
N GLU A 108 11.09 -1.34 4.11
CA GLU A 108 10.89 -2.80 4.21
C GLU A 108 9.55 -3.15 4.87
N GLY A 109 9.18 -2.44 5.93
CA GLY A 109 7.89 -2.60 6.58
C GLY A 109 6.71 -2.28 5.66
N ASN A 110 6.81 -1.25 4.82
CA ASN A 110 5.80 -0.87 3.84
C ASN A 110 5.65 -1.94 2.75
N LEU A 111 6.76 -2.50 2.26
CA LEU A 111 6.73 -3.62 1.32
C LEU A 111 6.07 -4.86 1.94
N GLY A 112 6.38 -5.16 3.20
CA GLY A 112 5.74 -6.22 3.97
C GLY A 112 4.23 -6.00 4.11
N LEU A 113 3.81 -4.77 4.43
CA LEU A 113 2.42 -4.38 4.57
C LEU A 113 1.65 -4.56 3.26
N ILE A 114 2.18 -4.07 2.13
CA ILE A 114 1.50 -4.19 0.83
C ILE A 114 1.26 -5.67 0.48
N ARG A 115 2.26 -6.53 0.73
CA ARG A 115 2.13 -7.99 0.52
C ARG A 115 1.14 -8.64 1.48
N ALA A 116 1.05 -8.15 2.72
CA ALA A 116 0.10 -8.65 3.70
C ALA A 116 -1.34 -8.30 3.29
N VAL A 117 -1.58 -7.06 2.84
CA VAL A 117 -2.89 -6.62 2.34
C VAL A 117 -3.34 -7.45 1.13
N GLU A 118 -2.43 -7.80 0.21
CA GLU A 118 -2.75 -8.68 -0.93
C GLU A 118 -3.24 -10.08 -0.53
N LYS A 119 -2.84 -10.55 0.65
CA LYS A 119 -3.09 -11.92 1.13
C LYS A 119 -4.02 -11.95 2.34
N PHE A 120 -4.59 -10.82 2.72
CA PHE A 120 -5.42 -10.70 3.91
C PHE A 120 -6.67 -11.59 3.74
N ASP A 121 -6.86 -12.50 4.69
CA ASP A 121 -8.05 -13.33 4.76
C ASP A 121 -9.06 -12.66 5.68
N TRP A 122 -10.26 -12.39 5.16
CA TRP A 122 -11.35 -11.73 5.88
C TRP A 122 -12.35 -12.73 6.46
N ARG A 123 -12.19 -14.03 6.19
CA ARG A 123 -13.11 -15.11 6.57
C ARG A 123 -12.78 -15.74 7.92
#